data_AF-A0A3A5VLJ5-F1
#
_entry.id   AF-A0A3A5VLJ5-F1
#
_cell.length_a   1.000
_cell.length_b   1.000
_cell.length_c   1.000
_cell.angle_alpha   90.00
_cell.angle_beta   90.00
_cell.angle_gamma   90.00
#
_symmetry.space_group_name_H-M   'P 1'
#
loop_
_entity.id
_entity.type
_entity.pdbx_description
1 polymer ?
#
loop_
_entity_poly.entity_id
_entity_poly.type
_entity_poly.pdbx_seq_one_letter_code
_entity_poly.pdbx_strand_id
1 'polypeptide(L)'
;MFSLRLVEHPLPTTEREVDGLVAWLIDTLSLVRKRGDATADHGRAGPVHRLLRDHLLGAPHQSWDAQMLADELAQMPASLNHHLARLVETGLIGFTNEGKGWRKYFLRGGSLTNAVAYLQQHATLIVQQRFNLLDARWGRSGEPLPVELPEDEHASFSIGLVDHRPLQTGAEGDELSHWMNDFGLLGERPGAEIAADSLSVRLFSTLLQRDLPLSLDEAAEIHGGQKARVGRILDRFRATGMVERVPRTDRLNTALWTAMTSQHQRRGEDWMLKKGGFQRLLNEKQQTGLLQSLGKGTLSIENVAKHLASVEARDQMLLLNLLGGRLPMGYRMSGASASAVQRRVQDRLDRVLRRMVRVAGLLDEALAAQASD
;
A
#
# COMPACT_ATOMS: atom_id res chain seq x y z
N MET A 1 -19.76 -8.11 11.51
CA MET A 1 -19.03 -6.84 11.35
C MET A 1 -18.28 -6.91 10.03
N PHE A 2 -18.25 -5.84 9.24
CA PHE A 2 -17.54 -5.85 7.98
C PHE A 2 -16.03 -5.74 8.21
N SER A 3 -15.28 -6.63 7.56
CA SER A 3 -13.82 -6.68 7.60
C SER A 3 -13.33 -7.27 6.29
N LEU A 4 -12.56 -6.48 5.56
CA LEU A 4 -12.13 -6.77 4.22
C LEU A 4 -10.62 -6.53 4.12
N ARG A 5 -9.92 -7.45 3.45
CA ARG A 5 -8.56 -7.21 2.97
C ARG A 5 -8.58 -7.29 1.45
N LEU A 6 -8.01 -6.28 0.82
CA LEU A 6 -7.87 -6.21 -0.62
C LEU A 6 -6.41 -6.16 -1.01
N VAL A 7 -6.04 -6.97 -2.00
CA VAL A 7 -4.75 -6.93 -2.67
C VAL A 7 -4.99 -6.73 -4.17
N GLU A 8 -4.29 -5.77 -4.74
CA GLU A 8 -4.38 -5.50 -6.17
C GLU A 8 -3.67 -6.60 -6.97
N HIS A 9 -4.45 -7.26 -7.83
CA HIS A 9 -3.95 -8.16 -8.86
C HIS A 9 -4.35 -7.64 -10.25
N PRO A 10 -3.52 -7.88 -11.28
CA PRO A 10 -3.91 -7.62 -12.66
C PRO A 10 -5.15 -8.45 -13.03
N LEU A 11 -5.95 -8.00 -13.99
CA LEU A 11 -7.08 -8.80 -14.47
C LEU A 11 -6.57 -10.16 -15.00
N PRO A 12 -7.32 -11.26 -14.79
CA PRO A 12 -6.95 -12.56 -15.32
C PRO A 12 -7.00 -12.53 -16.86
N THR A 13 -6.04 -13.19 -17.50
CA THR A 13 -5.93 -13.25 -18.97
C THR A 13 -6.96 -14.20 -19.60
N THR A 14 -7.51 -15.13 -18.82
CA THR A 14 -8.51 -16.12 -19.22
C THR A 14 -9.91 -15.59 -18.89
N GLU A 15 -10.45 -14.74 -19.76
CA GLU A 15 -11.65 -13.93 -19.48
C GLU A 15 -12.91 -14.70 -19.06
N ARG A 16 -12.99 -16.03 -19.29
CA ARG A 16 -14.17 -16.85 -18.98
C ARG A 16 -13.87 -18.20 -18.31
N GLU A 17 -12.62 -18.46 -17.93
CA GLU A 17 -12.30 -19.69 -17.19
C GLU A 17 -12.75 -19.50 -15.74
N VAL A 18 -13.85 -20.15 -15.34
CA VAL A 18 -14.45 -20.04 -14.00
C VAL A 18 -13.40 -20.26 -12.90
N ASP A 19 -12.58 -21.30 -13.01
CA ASP A 19 -11.53 -21.57 -12.03
C ASP A 19 -10.49 -20.44 -11.95
N GLY A 20 -10.10 -19.86 -13.08
CA GLY A 20 -9.16 -18.73 -13.10
C GLY A 20 -9.76 -17.49 -12.41
N LEU A 21 -11.04 -17.21 -12.67
CA LEU A 21 -11.75 -16.07 -12.08
C LEU A 21 -12.01 -16.24 -10.57
N VAL A 22 -12.38 -17.45 -10.12
CA VAL A 22 -12.53 -17.77 -8.69
C VAL A 22 -11.18 -17.65 -7.96
N ALA A 23 -10.10 -18.18 -8.55
CA ALA A 23 -8.76 -18.07 -7.98
C ALA A 23 -8.31 -16.61 -7.84
N TRP A 24 -8.58 -15.78 -8.86
CA TRP A 24 -8.32 -14.34 -8.79
C TRP A 24 -9.09 -13.67 -7.65
N LEU A 25 -10.37 -13.99 -7.48
CA LEU A 25 -11.20 -13.43 -6.41
C LEU A 25 -10.66 -13.80 -5.02
N ILE A 26 -10.23 -15.06 -4.83
CA ILE A 26 -9.63 -15.56 -3.59
C ILE A 26 -8.35 -14.78 -3.24
N ASP A 27 -7.49 -14.54 -4.22
CA ASP A 27 -6.22 -13.83 -4.03
C ASP A 27 -6.47 -12.35 -3.73
N THR A 28 -7.33 -11.69 -4.51
CA THR A 28 -7.70 -10.29 -4.30
C THR A 28 -8.33 -10.04 -2.92
N LEU A 29 -9.16 -10.96 -2.42
CA LEU A 29 -9.77 -10.88 -1.09
C LEU A 29 -8.89 -11.47 0.03
N SER A 30 -7.70 -11.97 -0.31
CA SER A 30 -6.77 -12.64 0.61
C SER A 30 -7.45 -13.72 1.46
N LEU A 31 -8.39 -14.50 0.88
CA LEU A 31 -9.19 -15.48 1.63
C LEU A 31 -8.37 -16.65 2.15
N VAL A 32 -7.21 -16.90 1.53
CA VAL A 32 -6.24 -17.93 1.94
C VAL A 32 -4.91 -17.27 2.26
N ARG A 33 -4.35 -17.56 3.44
CA ARG A 33 -3.13 -16.92 3.97
C ARG A 33 -1.83 -17.34 3.29
N LYS A 34 -1.77 -18.57 2.76
CA LYS A 34 -0.58 -19.15 2.13
C LYS A 34 -1.03 -20.19 1.10
N ARG A 35 -0.70 -19.99 -0.17
CA ARG A 35 -0.53 -21.13 -1.08
C ARG A 35 0.81 -21.74 -0.71
N GLY A 36 0.82 -22.97 -0.20
CA GLY A 36 2.07 -23.71 -0.14
C GLY A 36 2.49 -24.06 -1.57
N ASP A 37 3.79 -24.13 -1.86
CA ASP A 37 4.31 -24.68 -3.13
C ASP A 37 3.78 -26.11 -3.42
N ALA A 38 3.16 -26.75 -2.42
CA ALA A 38 2.62 -28.10 -2.45
C ALA A 38 1.10 -28.20 -2.75
N THR A 39 0.37 -27.12 -3.04
CA THR A 39 -1.03 -27.29 -3.53
C THR A 39 -1.00 -27.64 -5.00
N ALA A 40 -1.14 -28.94 -5.31
CA ALA A 40 -1.46 -29.41 -6.66
C ALA A 40 -2.62 -28.56 -7.24
N ASP A 41 -2.54 -28.26 -8.53
CA ASP A 41 -3.52 -27.46 -9.29
C ASP A 41 -3.67 -25.99 -8.86
N HIS A 42 -2.61 -25.34 -8.35
CA HIS A 42 -2.65 -23.93 -7.93
C HIS A 42 -3.74 -23.60 -6.88
N GLY A 43 -4.20 -24.60 -6.12
CA GLY A 43 -5.24 -24.44 -5.11
C GLY A 43 -6.68 -24.56 -5.65
N ARG A 44 -6.89 -24.91 -6.92
CA ARG A 44 -8.22 -25.14 -7.52
C ARG A 44 -9.01 -26.26 -6.83
N ALA A 45 -8.33 -27.28 -6.30
CA ALA A 45 -8.95 -28.33 -5.49
C ALA A 45 -9.18 -27.92 -4.01
N GLY A 46 -8.76 -26.71 -3.61
CA GLY A 46 -8.83 -26.25 -2.25
C GLY A 46 -10.27 -26.06 -1.74
N PRO A 47 -10.52 -26.20 -0.43
CA PRO A 47 -11.88 -26.14 0.12
C PRO A 47 -12.53 -24.77 -0.09
N VAL A 48 -11.78 -23.66 -0.05
CA VAL A 48 -12.32 -22.31 -0.33
C VAL A 48 -12.70 -22.15 -1.80
N HIS A 49 -11.90 -22.72 -2.71
CA HIS A 49 -12.16 -22.66 -4.14
C HIS A 49 -13.44 -23.41 -4.50
N ARG A 50 -13.55 -24.67 -4.06
CA ARG A 50 -14.76 -25.49 -4.25
C ARG A 50 -15.98 -24.88 -3.57
N LEU A 51 -15.85 -24.41 -2.32
CA LEU A 51 -16.92 -23.68 -1.61
C LEU A 51 -17.48 -22.52 -2.44
N LEU A 52 -16.61 -21.69 -3.01
CA LEU A 52 -17.04 -20.57 -3.85
C LEU A 52 -17.61 -21.06 -5.17
N ARG A 53 -16.86 -21.87 -5.92
CA ARG A 53 -17.22 -22.29 -7.27
C ARG A 53 -18.50 -23.11 -7.32
N ASP A 54 -18.55 -24.19 -6.54
CA ASP A 54 -19.57 -25.22 -6.69
C ASP A 54 -20.85 -24.89 -5.90
N HIS A 55 -20.75 -24.14 -4.80
CA HIS A 55 -21.88 -23.93 -3.88
C HIS A 55 -22.35 -22.47 -3.82
N LEU A 56 -21.49 -21.54 -3.43
CA LEU A 56 -21.93 -20.15 -3.19
C LEU A 56 -22.18 -19.40 -4.50
N LEU A 57 -21.30 -19.55 -5.49
CA LEU A 57 -21.41 -18.90 -6.80
C LEU A 57 -22.15 -19.78 -7.80
N GLY A 58 -21.89 -21.09 -7.78
CA GLY A 58 -22.54 -22.07 -8.68
C GLY A 58 -24.03 -22.28 -8.37
N ALA A 59 -24.47 -22.08 -7.12
CA ALA A 59 -25.87 -22.18 -6.73
C ALA A 59 -26.31 -20.92 -5.93
N PRO A 60 -26.38 -19.74 -6.58
CA PRO A 60 -26.53 -18.46 -5.89
C PRO A 60 -27.92 -18.25 -5.25
N HIS A 61 -28.91 -19.06 -5.66
CA HIS A 61 -30.26 -19.07 -5.09
C HIS A 61 -30.45 -20.10 -3.96
N GLN A 62 -29.42 -20.89 -3.68
CA GLN A 62 -29.43 -21.88 -2.60
C GLN A 62 -28.84 -21.27 -1.33
N SER A 63 -29.30 -21.77 -0.18
CA SER A 63 -28.71 -21.49 1.11
C SER A 63 -28.13 -22.77 1.69
N TRP A 64 -27.01 -22.63 2.39
CA TRP A 64 -26.16 -23.73 2.80
C TRP A 64 -25.90 -23.63 4.31
N ASP A 65 -26.13 -24.69 5.06
CA ASP A 65 -25.61 -24.76 6.42
C ASP A 65 -24.18 -25.32 6.45
N ALA A 66 -23.47 -25.11 7.56
CA ALA A 66 -22.08 -25.53 7.69
C ALA A 66 -21.89 -27.06 7.66
N GLN A 67 -22.91 -27.84 8.01
CA GLN A 67 -22.84 -29.30 7.98
C GLN A 67 -22.99 -29.82 6.55
N MET A 68 -23.96 -29.30 5.79
CA MET A 68 -24.12 -29.62 4.37
C MET A 68 -22.82 -29.38 3.59
N LEU A 69 -22.21 -28.21 3.78
CA LEU A 69 -20.94 -27.86 3.13
C LEU A 69 -19.78 -28.74 3.59
N ALA A 70 -19.78 -29.16 4.87
CA ALA A 70 -18.76 -30.05 5.41
C ALA A 70 -18.81 -31.42 4.74
N ASP A 71 -20.01 -31.96 4.58
CA ASP A 71 -20.26 -33.25 3.96
C ASP A 71 -19.89 -33.22 2.47
N GLU A 72 -20.29 -32.19 1.73
CA GLU A 72 -19.99 -32.06 0.29
C GLU A 72 -18.51 -31.78 0.00
N LEU A 73 -17.83 -30.98 0.83
CA LEU A 73 -16.43 -30.64 0.63
C LEU A 73 -15.46 -31.69 1.22
N ALA A 74 -15.99 -32.70 1.91
CA ALA A 74 -15.25 -33.66 2.72
C ALA A 74 -14.29 -32.96 3.70
N GLN A 75 -14.84 -32.01 4.48
CA GLN A 75 -14.11 -31.21 5.46
C GLN A 75 -14.77 -31.30 6.84
N MET A 76 -14.01 -31.01 7.89
CA MET A 76 -14.60 -30.85 9.22
C MET A 76 -15.38 -29.53 9.31
N PRO A 77 -16.59 -29.49 9.90
CA PRO A 77 -17.38 -28.26 10.02
C PRO A 77 -16.64 -27.08 10.67
N ALA A 78 -15.78 -27.38 11.66
CA ALA A 78 -14.95 -26.37 12.33
C ALA A 78 -13.97 -25.65 11.37
N SER A 79 -13.45 -26.37 10.35
CA SER A 79 -12.55 -25.80 9.35
C SER A 79 -13.29 -24.82 8.42
N LEU A 80 -14.54 -25.16 8.05
CA LEU A 80 -15.38 -24.31 7.20
C LEU A 80 -15.87 -23.06 7.91
N ASN A 81 -16.18 -23.15 9.20
CA ASN A 81 -16.64 -22.00 9.98
C ASN A 81 -15.67 -20.81 9.91
N HIS A 82 -14.36 -21.05 9.86
CA HIS A 82 -13.38 -19.97 9.68
C HIS A 82 -13.51 -19.29 8.31
N HIS A 83 -13.66 -20.07 7.23
CA HIS A 83 -13.81 -19.55 5.88
C HIS A 83 -15.14 -18.82 5.69
N LEU A 84 -16.24 -19.39 6.20
CA LEU A 84 -17.56 -18.78 6.17
C LEU A 84 -17.61 -17.48 6.97
N ALA A 85 -17.01 -17.44 8.17
CA ALA A 85 -16.91 -16.21 8.95
C ALA A 85 -16.17 -15.11 8.18
N ARG A 86 -15.03 -15.43 7.55
CA ARG A 86 -14.29 -14.47 6.72
C ARG A 86 -15.10 -14.00 5.51
N LEU A 87 -15.81 -14.88 4.82
CA LEU A 87 -16.65 -14.51 3.69
C LEU A 87 -17.82 -13.61 4.13
N VAL A 88 -18.45 -13.90 5.28
CA VAL A 88 -19.48 -13.04 5.88
C VAL A 88 -18.89 -11.65 6.20
N GLU A 89 -17.68 -11.60 6.76
CA GLU A 89 -16.97 -10.36 7.07
C GLU A 89 -16.68 -9.52 5.81
N THR A 90 -16.33 -10.14 4.67
CA THR A 90 -16.15 -9.41 3.40
C THR A 90 -17.44 -8.77 2.87
N GLY A 91 -18.60 -9.21 3.37
CA GLY A 91 -19.89 -8.77 2.88
C GLY A 91 -20.38 -9.48 1.62
N LEU A 92 -19.60 -10.42 1.03
CA LEU A 92 -20.04 -11.19 -0.12
C LEU A 92 -21.21 -12.14 0.20
N ILE A 93 -21.18 -12.75 1.38
CA ILE A 93 -22.25 -13.67 1.83
C ILE A 93 -23.00 -13.12 3.04
N GLY A 94 -24.27 -13.48 3.12
CA GLY A 94 -25.14 -13.25 4.27
C GLY A 94 -25.35 -14.55 5.04
N PHE A 95 -26.03 -14.43 6.18
CA PHE A 95 -26.59 -15.61 6.84
C PHE A 95 -27.93 -15.29 7.48
N THR A 96 -28.82 -16.28 7.54
CA THR A 96 -30.04 -16.25 8.35
C THR A 96 -29.86 -17.14 9.58
N ASN A 97 -30.49 -16.77 10.69
CA ASN A 97 -30.55 -17.62 11.88
C ASN A 97 -31.85 -18.41 11.85
N GLU A 98 -31.78 -19.74 11.78
CA GLU A 98 -32.96 -20.63 11.78
C GLU A 98 -33.30 -21.18 13.17
N GLY A 99 -32.76 -20.56 14.22
CA GLY A 99 -32.92 -21.00 15.62
C GLY A 99 -31.81 -21.96 16.08
N LYS A 100 -31.68 -22.16 17.40
CA LYS A 100 -30.67 -23.02 18.06
C LYS A 100 -29.20 -22.77 17.62
N GLY A 101 -28.87 -21.56 17.19
CA GLY A 101 -27.52 -21.20 16.74
C GLY A 101 -27.16 -21.69 15.33
N TRP A 102 -28.11 -22.25 14.58
CA TRP A 102 -27.89 -22.71 13.21
C TRP A 102 -27.95 -21.54 12.23
N ARG A 103 -26.96 -21.46 11.36
CA ARG A 103 -26.81 -20.43 10.34
C ARG A 103 -26.90 -21.06 8.97
N LYS A 104 -27.75 -20.50 8.10
CA LYS A 104 -27.71 -20.76 6.67
C LYS A 104 -27.06 -19.61 5.95
N TYR A 105 -26.02 -19.91 5.19
CA TYR A 105 -25.22 -18.97 4.44
C TYR A 105 -25.73 -18.88 3.00
N PHE A 106 -25.73 -17.68 2.43
CA PHE A 106 -26.21 -17.44 1.07
C PHE A 106 -25.43 -16.29 0.42
N LEU A 107 -25.37 -16.28 -0.91
CA LEU A 107 -24.76 -15.19 -1.67
C LEU A 107 -25.62 -13.92 -1.58
N ARG A 108 -25.05 -12.80 -1.15
CA ARG A 108 -25.84 -11.57 -0.98
C ARG A 108 -26.34 -11.06 -2.32
N GLY A 109 -27.61 -10.67 -2.37
CA GLY A 109 -28.22 -10.13 -3.57
C GLY A 109 -28.45 -11.15 -4.69
N GLY A 110 -28.22 -12.45 -4.45
CA GLY A 110 -28.56 -13.53 -5.38
C GLY A 110 -27.67 -13.65 -6.62
N SER A 111 -26.59 -12.87 -6.72
CA SER A 111 -25.54 -13.00 -7.75
C SER A 111 -24.23 -12.40 -7.24
N LEU A 112 -23.10 -12.76 -7.87
CA LEU A 112 -21.81 -12.22 -7.44
C LEU A 112 -21.71 -10.73 -7.76
N THR A 113 -22.27 -10.29 -8.89
CA THR A 113 -22.32 -8.88 -9.28
C THR A 113 -23.02 -8.04 -8.21
N ASN A 114 -24.16 -8.51 -7.68
CA ASN A 114 -24.87 -7.80 -6.62
C ASN A 114 -24.10 -7.82 -5.30
N ALA A 115 -23.52 -8.96 -4.92
CA ALA A 115 -22.68 -9.08 -3.73
C ALA A 115 -21.48 -8.11 -3.76
N VAL A 116 -20.81 -8.01 -4.91
CA VAL A 116 -19.69 -7.08 -5.12
C VAL A 116 -20.14 -5.63 -5.11
N ALA A 117 -21.34 -5.31 -5.62
CA ALA A 117 -21.90 -3.96 -5.51
C ALA A 117 -22.07 -3.52 -4.05
N TYR A 118 -22.61 -4.39 -3.17
CA TYR A 118 -22.69 -4.13 -1.73
C TYR A 118 -21.30 -3.94 -1.10
N LEU A 119 -20.35 -4.81 -1.43
CA LEU A 119 -18.97 -4.72 -0.95
C LEU A 119 -18.33 -3.38 -1.37
N GLN A 120 -18.49 -2.97 -2.63
CA GLN A 120 -17.94 -1.73 -3.17
C GLN A 120 -18.49 -0.50 -2.43
N GLN A 121 -19.80 -0.44 -2.22
CA GLN A 121 -20.44 0.65 -1.49
C GLN A 121 -19.91 0.73 -0.05
N HIS A 122 -19.82 -0.41 0.64
CA HIS A 122 -19.39 -0.44 2.03
C HIS A 122 -17.90 -0.09 2.19
N ALA A 123 -17.04 -0.62 1.32
CA ALA A 123 -15.61 -0.32 1.30
C ALA A 123 -15.35 1.18 1.10
N THR A 124 -16.05 1.79 0.14
CA THR A 124 -15.96 3.23 -0.12
C THR A 124 -16.42 4.06 1.09
N LEU A 125 -17.53 3.67 1.72
CA LEU A 125 -18.06 4.36 2.89
C LEU A 125 -17.08 4.33 4.09
N ILE A 126 -16.43 3.19 4.32
CA ILE A 126 -15.43 3.05 5.39
C ILE A 126 -14.25 3.99 5.17
N VAL A 127 -13.71 4.08 3.95
CA VAL A 127 -12.63 5.03 3.64
C VAL A 127 -13.09 6.45 3.90
N GLN A 128 -14.28 6.83 3.45
CA GLN A 128 -14.83 8.18 3.64
C GLN A 128 -15.00 8.54 5.12
N GLN A 129 -15.54 7.64 5.92
CA GLN A 129 -15.83 7.92 7.34
C GLN A 129 -14.58 7.86 8.21
N ARG A 130 -13.74 6.84 8.00
CA ARG A 130 -12.65 6.54 8.94
C ARG A 130 -11.40 7.39 8.72
N PHE A 131 -11.27 8.07 7.57
CA PHE A 131 -10.18 9.03 7.34
C PHE A 131 -10.28 10.32 8.18
N ASN A 132 -11.42 10.59 8.81
CA ASN A 132 -11.57 11.73 9.74
C ASN A 132 -10.56 11.69 10.89
N LEU A 133 -10.13 10.49 11.32
CA LEU A 133 -9.07 10.37 12.33
C LEU A 133 -7.72 10.93 11.84
N LEU A 134 -7.40 10.73 10.56
CA LEU A 134 -6.18 11.26 9.96
C LEU A 134 -6.20 12.77 9.90
N ASP A 135 -7.35 13.35 9.58
CA ASP A 135 -7.55 14.80 9.56
C ASP A 135 -7.33 15.40 10.96
N ALA A 136 -7.92 14.80 12.00
CA ALA A 136 -7.75 15.24 13.39
C ALA A 136 -6.31 15.13 13.92
N ARG A 137 -5.49 14.24 13.35
CA ARG A 137 -4.08 14.04 13.75
C ARG A 137 -3.07 14.61 12.74
N TRP A 138 -3.54 15.36 11.75
CA TRP A 138 -2.69 15.97 10.73
C TRP A 138 -1.99 17.20 11.31
N GLY A 139 -0.67 17.13 11.49
CA GLY A 139 0.15 18.25 11.98
C GLY A 139 1.03 18.89 10.91
N ARG A 140 0.93 18.43 9.67
CA ARG A 140 1.73 18.91 8.55
C ARG A 140 1.19 20.20 7.98
N SER A 141 2.09 21.10 7.58
CA SER A 141 1.73 22.34 6.87
C SER A 141 1.23 22.06 5.45
N GLY A 142 1.67 20.94 4.86
CA GLY A 142 1.37 20.61 3.46
C GLY A 142 2.19 21.39 2.45
N GLU A 143 3.20 22.15 2.89
CA GLU A 143 4.10 22.85 1.99
C GLU A 143 4.86 21.85 1.10
N PRO A 144 4.86 22.07 -0.23
CA PRO A 144 5.59 21.20 -1.14
C PRO A 144 7.09 21.36 -0.92
N LEU A 145 7.85 20.32 -1.27
CA LEU A 145 9.29 20.46 -1.38
C LEU A 145 9.63 21.49 -2.47
N PRO A 146 10.79 22.19 -2.37
CA PRO A 146 11.24 23.11 -3.42
C PRO A 146 11.28 22.47 -4.81
N VAL A 147 11.50 21.15 -4.83
CA VAL A 147 11.45 20.32 -6.03
C VAL A 147 10.65 19.07 -5.70
N GLU A 148 9.50 18.93 -6.34
CA GLU A 148 8.67 17.73 -6.23
C GLU A 148 8.97 16.78 -7.37
N LEU A 149 9.41 15.57 -7.02
CA LEU A 149 9.63 14.49 -7.97
C LEU A 149 8.62 13.38 -7.67
N PRO A 150 7.96 12.82 -8.70
CA PRO A 150 7.03 11.73 -8.50
C PRO A 150 7.74 10.51 -7.92
N GLU A 151 6.97 9.65 -7.25
CA GLU A 151 7.44 8.32 -6.86
C GLU A 151 7.73 7.50 -8.13
N ASP A 152 8.98 7.00 -8.26
CA ASP A 152 9.41 6.23 -9.42
C ASP A 152 8.70 4.86 -9.55
N GLU A 153 8.35 4.26 -8.41
CA GLU A 153 7.78 2.92 -8.34
C GLU A 153 6.70 2.85 -7.27
N HIS A 154 5.47 2.50 -7.66
CA HIS A 154 4.38 2.28 -6.72
C HIS A 154 4.44 0.87 -6.14
N ALA A 155 4.36 0.75 -4.81
CA ALA A 155 4.19 -0.54 -4.15
C ALA A 155 2.85 -1.17 -4.56
N SER A 156 2.78 -2.50 -4.73
CA SER A 156 1.52 -3.21 -4.98
C SER A 156 0.46 -2.85 -3.94
N PHE A 157 -0.74 -2.48 -4.38
CA PHE A 157 -1.76 -2.00 -3.46
C PHE A 157 -2.25 -3.14 -2.56
N SER A 158 -2.27 -2.89 -1.26
CA SER A 158 -2.84 -3.79 -0.27
C SER A 158 -3.43 -2.95 0.86
N ILE A 159 -4.71 -3.16 1.19
CA ILE A 159 -5.42 -2.38 2.20
C ILE A 159 -6.32 -3.29 3.05
N GLY A 160 -6.37 -3.02 4.36
CA GLY A 160 -7.42 -3.51 5.24
C GLY A 160 -8.56 -2.50 5.32
N LEU A 161 -9.80 -2.94 5.48
CA LEU A 161 -10.96 -2.09 5.71
C LEU A 161 -11.84 -2.78 6.74
N VAL A 162 -11.88 -2.23 7.95
CA VAL A 162 -12.73 -2.72 9.03
C VAL A 162 -13.70 -1.61 9.42
N ASP A 163 -14.96 -2.02 9.60
CA ASP A 163 -16.03 -1.14 10.06
C ASP A 163 -15.67 -0.45 11.38
N HIS A 164 -16.27 0.71 11.63
CA HIS A 164 -16.05 1.42 12.90
C HIS A 164 -16.50 0.55 14.08
N ARG A 165 -15.69 0.53 15.13
CA ARG A 165 -15.97 -0.19 16.37
C ARG A 165 -15.46 0.58 17.58
N PRO A 166 -16.18 0.52 18.71
CA PRO A 166 -15.67 1.07 19.95
C PRO A 166 -14.43 0.29 20.39
N LEU A 167 -13.47 1.00 20.98
CA LEU A 167 -12.34 0.38 21.67
C LEU A 167 -12.88 -0.39 22.87
N GLN A 168 -12.44 -1.63 23.02
CA GLN A 168 -12.83 -2.43 24.18
C GLN A 168 -12.07 -1.93 25.42
N THR A 169 -12.78 -1.80 26.54
CA THR A 169 -12.16 -1.42 27.82
C THR A 169 -11.05 -2.41 28.18
N GLY A 170 -9.83 -1.90 28.41
CA GLY A 170 -8.66 -2.72 28.73
C GLY A 170 -7.96 -3.36 27.51
N ALA A 171 -8.36 -3.02 26.29
CA ALA A 171 -7.60 -3.40 25.10
C ALA A 171 -6.22 -2.72 25.09
N GLU A 172 -5.21 -3.44 24.58
CA GLU A 172 -3.88 -2.91 24.33
C GLU A 172 -3.91 -2.02 23.08
N GLY A 173 -3.33 -0.83 23.17
CA GLY A 173 -3.29 0.14 22.07
C GLY A 173 -4.22 1.34 22.27
N ASP A 174 -4.05 2.35 21.42
CA ASP A 174 -4.90 3.54 21.35
C ASP A 174 -5.74 3.55 20.07
N GLU A 175 -6.56 4.59 19.90
CA GLU A 175 -7.38 4.79 18.71
C GLU A 175 -6.58 4.73 17.40
N LEU A 176 -5.37 5.32 17.36
CA LEU A 176 -4.53 5.33 16.17
C LEU A 176 -4.02 3.93 15.84
N SER A 177 -3.51 3.20 16.83
CA SER A 177 -3.01 1.84 16.63
C SER A 177 -4.10 0.88 16.10
N HIS A 178 -5.33 0.98 16.62
CA HIS A 178 -6.46 0.20 16.13
C HIS A 178 -6.89 0.62 14.73
N TRP A 179 -6.93 1.93 14.44
CA TRP A 179 -7.16 2.42 13.09
C TRP A 179 -6.09 1.89 12.11
N MET A 180 -4.82 1.91 12.52
CA MET A 180 -3.72 1.39 11.72
C MET A 180 -3.85 -0.10 11.46
N ASN A 181 -4.26 -0.89 12.46
CA ASN A 181 -4.56 -2.30 12.29
C ASN A 181 -5.70 -2.52 11.30
N ASP A 182 -6.79 -1.78 11.45
CA ASP A 182 -7.99 -1.86 10.62
C ASP A 182 -7.67 -1.56 9.15
N PHE A 183 -6.75 -0.62 8.88
CA PHE A 183 -6.25 -0.30 7.54
C PHE A 183 -5.12 -1.20 7.02
N GLY A 184 -4.69 -2.18 7.81
CA GLY A 184 -3.66 -3.16 7.44
C GLY A 184 -2.22 -2.69 7.62
N LEU A 185 -1.98 -1.51 8.20
CA LEU A 185 -0.65 -0.94 8.44
C LEU A 185 0.15 -1.75 9.47
N LEU A 186 -0.51 -2.47 10.38
CA LEU A 186 0.16 -3.31 11.38
C LEU A 186 0.35 -4.77 10.93
N GLY A 187 -0.08 -5.10 9.70
CA GLY A 187 -0.04 -6.47 9.17
C GLY A 187 -1.20 -7.33 9.69
N GLU A 188 -1.17 -8.64 9.40
CA GLU A 188 -2.32 -9.50 9.70
C GLU A 188 -2.47 -9.91 11.17
N ARG A 189 -1.34 -9.93 11.88
CA ARG A 189 -1.23 -10.33 13.29
C ARG A 189 -0.34 -9.28 13.93
N PRO A 190 -0.91 -8.16 14.38
CA PRO A 190 -0.11 -7.05 14.90
C PRO A 190 0.72 -7.48 16.11
N GLY A 191 0.20 -8.37 16.97
CA GLY A 191 0.89 -8.74 18.21
C GLY A 191 1.26 -7.48 18.98
N ALA A 192 2.51 -7.37 19.41
CA ALA A 192 3.03 -6.18 20.10
C ALA A 192 3.01 -4.89 19.26
N GLU A 193 2.81 -4.95 17.94
CA GLU A 193 2.67 -3.73 17.12
C GLU A 193 1.33 -3.00 17.37
N ILE A 194 0.34 -3.65 18.01
CA ILE A 194 -0.92 -2.99 18.40
C ILE A 194 -0.72 -1.98 19.55
N ALA A 195 0.36 -2.10 20.31
CA ALA A 195 0.65 -1.16 21.38
C ALA A 195 0.77 0.29 20.85
N ALA A 196 0.25 1.24 21.60
CA ALA A 196 0.19 2.66 21.20
C ALA A 196 1.59 3.27 20.96
N ASP A 197 2.60 2.74 21.64
CA ASP A 197 3.99 3.18 21.53
C ASP A 197 4.82 2.28 20.61
N SER A 198 4.21 1.35 19.86
CA SER A 198 4.95 0.44 18.99
C SER A 198 5.74 1.18 17.90
N LEU A 199 6.76 0.53 17.35
CA LEU A 199 7.60 1.12 16.30
C LEU A 199 6.75 1.58 15.11
N SER A 200 5.75 0.79 14.69
CA SER A 200 4.86 1.17 13.60
C SER A 200 4.06 2.43 13.92
N VAL A 201 3.46 2.51 15.12
CA VAL A 201 2.61 3.64 15.51
C VAL A 201 3.44 4.92 15.65
N ARG A 202 4.65 4.83 16.22
CA ARG A 202 5.57 5.98 16.31
C ARG A 202 6.00 6.48 14.93
N LEU A 203 6.39 5.56 14.03
CA LEU A 203 6.76 5.93 12.65
C LEU A 203 5.60 6.63 11.93
N PHE A 204 4.40 6.07 11.99
CA PHE A 204 3.23 6.66 11.32
C PHE A 204 2.86 8.02 11.92
N SER A 205 2.93 8.16 13.25
CA SER A 205 2.72 9.44 13.94
C SER A 205 3.73 10.50 13.48
N THR A 206 5.00 10.15 13.32
CA THR A 206 6.00 11.07 12.77
C THR A 206 5.71 11.49 11.34
N LEU A 207 5.22 10.58 10.49
CA LEU A 207 4.81 10.93 9.12
C LEU A 207 3.61 11.88 9.09
N LEU A 208 2.68 11.79 10.05
CA LEU A 208 1.54 12.71 10.16
C LEU A 208 1.93 14.13 10.61
N GLN A 209 3.12 14.31 11.16
CA GLN A 209 3.59 15.57 11.75
C GLN A 209 4.72 16.23 10.94
N ARG A 210 5.33 15.49 10.01
CA ARG A 210 6.56 15.92 9.32
C ARG A 210 6.32 16.17 7.83
N ASP A 211 6.70 17.35 7.35
CA ASP A 211 6.61 17.70 5.93
C ASP A 211 7.75 17.10 5.08
N LEU A 212 8.97 17.13 5.60
CA LEU A 212 10.13 16.59 4.91
C LEU A 212 10.09 15.05 4.86
N PRO A 213 10.53 14.41 3.76
CA PRO A 213 10.63 12.96 3.73
C PRO A 213 11.58 12.44 4.83
N LEU A 214 11.16 11.35 5.46
CA LEU A 214 11.90 10.66 6.52
C LEU A 214 12.79 9.59 5.89
N SER A 215 14.11 9.70 6.06
CA SER A 215 15.03 8.64 5.62
C SER A 215 15.02 7.45 6.58
N LEU A 216 15.48 6.29 6.11
CA LEU A 216 15.57 5.09 6.94
C LEU A 216 16.57 5.24 8.10
N ASP A 217 17.66 5.99 7.89
CA ASP A 217 18.67 6.23 8.91
C ASP A 217 18.12 7.14 10.02
N GLU A 218 17.50 8.26 9.65
CA GLU A 218 16.83 9.16 10.61
C GLU A 218 15.71 8.43 11.37
N ALA A 219 14.90 7.62 10.68
CA ALA A 219 13.81 6.87 11.30
C ALA A 219 14.32 5.87 12.35
N ALA A 220 15.41 5.15 12.04
CA ALA A 220 16.03 4.21 12.96
C ALA A 220 16.70 4.91 14.15
N GLU A 221 17.26 6.10 13.94
CA GLU A 221 17.84 6.93 15.01
C GLU A 221 16.77 7.48 15.95
N ILE A 222 15.67 8.02 15.42
CA ILE A 222 14.60 8.66 16.22
C ILE A 222 13.78 7.63 17.00
N HIS A 223 13.41 6.51 16.36
CA HIS A 223 12.45 5.55 16.95
C HIS A 223 13.08 4.25 17.42
N GLY A 224 14.38 4.08 17.18
CA GLY A 224 15.10 2.83 17.42
C GLY A 224 14.74 1.72 16.42
N GLY A 225 15.42 0.59 16.57
CA GLY A 225 15.19 -0.61 15.76
C GLY A 225 16.13 -0.73 14.56
N GLN A 226 16.11 -1.91 13.95
CA GLN A 226 16.97 -2.21 12.79
C GLN A 226 16.43 -1.51 11.54
N LYS A 227 17.33 -0.88 10.75
CA LYS A 227 17.02 -0.22 9.48
C LYS A 227 16.17 -1.09 8.53
N ALA A 228 16.48 -2.39 8.45
CA ALA A 228 15.73 -3.34 7.63
C ALA A 228 14.30 -3.60 8.15
N ARG A 229 14.05 -3.50 9.46
CA ARG A 229 12.70 -3.58 10.04
C ARG A 229 11.90 -2.32 9.73
N VAL A 230 12.51 -1.14 9.92
CA VAL A 230 11.90 0.15 9.60
C VAL A 230 11.50 0.22 8.12
N GLY A 231 12.39 -0.19 7.22
CA GLY A 231 12.10 -0.25 5.78
C GLY A 231 10.88 -1.13 5.46
N ARG A 232 10.81 -2.33 6.03
CA ARG A 232 9.64 -3.23 5.85
C ARG A 232 8.33 -2.64 6.38
N ILE A 233 8.37 -1.90 7.48
CA ILE A 233 7.18 -1.22 8.03
C ILE A 233 6.72 -0.11 7.07
N LEU A 234 7.64 0.75 6.64
CA LEU A 234 7.32 1.86 5.74
C LEU A 234 6.86 1.38 4.35
N ASP A 235 7.42 0.30 3.82
CA ASP A 235 6.94 -0.30 2.57
C ASP A 235 5.53 -0.89 2.71
N ARG A 236 5.16 -1.39 3.90
CA ARG A 236 3.77 -1.78 4.17
C ARG A 236 2.84 -0.56 4.19
N PHE A 237 3.29 0.57 4.74
CA PHE A 237 2.51 1.81 4.68
C PHE A 237 2.37 2.33 3.24
N ARG A 238 3.37 2.10 2.38
CA ARG A 238 3.28 2.40 0.95
C ARG A 238 2.28 1.51 0.22
N ALA A 239 2.19 0.24 0.60
CA ALA A 239 1.23 -0.69 0.01
C ALA A 239 -0.23 -0.22 0.19
N THR A 240 -0.56 0.46 1.30
CA THR A 240 -1.91 1.03 1.48
C THR A 240 -2.17 2.28 0.64
N GLY A 241 -1.15 2.82 -0.02
CA GLY A 241 -1.23 4.09 -0.75
C GLY A 241 -1.23 5.33 0.14
N MET A 242 -1.09 5.20 1.46
CA MET A 242 -1.07 6.34 2.38
C MET A 242 0.29 7.03 2.44
N VAL A 243 1.36 6.26 2.28
CA VAL A 243 2.74 6.73 2.30
C VAL A 243 3.33 6.56 0.90
N GLU A 244 4.24 7.45 0.52
CA GLU A 244 5.01 7.34 -0.70
C GLU A 244 6.50 7.41 -0.42
N ARG A 245 7.30 6.83 -1.31
CA ARG A 245 8.75 6.94 -1.29
C ARG A 245 9.18 7.93 -2.37
N VAL A 246 9.83 9.01 -1.94
CA VAL A 246 10.25 10.10 -2.83
C VAL A 246 11.73 10.42 -2.66
N PRO A 247 12.39 10.92 -3.71
CA PRO A 247 13.74 11.47 -3.58
C PRO A 247 13.76 12.66 -2.62
N ARG A 248 14.77 12.71 -1.76
CA ARG A 248 14.97 13.82 -0.82
C ARG A 248 15.63 15.01 -1.48
N THR A 249 14.84 15.77 -2.22
CA THR A 249 15.28 16.99 -2.88
C THR A 249 15.70 18.07 -1.88
N ASP A 250 15.21 18.02 -0.65
CA ASP A 250 15.70 18.84 0.47
C ASP A 250 17.20 18.60 0.79
N ARG A 251 17.75 17.45 0.39
CA ARG A 251 19.18 17.10 0.53
C ARG A 251 19.99 17.32 -0.76
N LEU A 252 19.41 17.90 -1.82
CA LEU A 252 20.06 18.05 -3.12
C LEU A 252 21.37 18.85 -3.05
N ASN A 253 21.37 19.98 -2.36
CA ASN A 253 22.57 20.81 -2.20
C ASN A 253 23.69 20.05 -1.47
N THR A 254 23.35 19.29 -0.42
CA THR A 254 24.31 18.45 0.32
C THR A 254 24.86 17.32 -0.56
N ALA A 255 24.00 16.68 -1.36
CA ALA A 255 24.40 15.61 -2.26
C ALA A 255 25.33 16.12 -3.38
N LEU A 256 25.01 17.28 -3.96
CA LEU A 256 25.83 17.96 -4.96
C LEU A 256 27.18 18.37 -4.38
N TRP A 257 27.19 19.02 -3.21
CA TRP A 257 28.42 19.38 -2.52
C TRP A 257 29.34 18.16 -2.27
N THR A 258 28.76 17.07 -1.77
CA THR A 258 29.51 15.82 -1.51
C THR A 258 30.09 15.25 -2.80
N ALA A 259 29.28 15.19 -3.86
CA ALA A 259 29.71 14.66 -5.16
C ALA A 259 30.78 15.54 -5.81
N MET A 260 30.60 16.87 -5.81
CA MET A 260 31.57 17.84 -6.34
C MET A 260 32.91 17.73 -5.61
N THR A 261 32.89 17.75 -4.29
CA THR A 261 34.10 17.68 -3.46
C THR A 261 34.83 16.35 -3.69
N SER A 262 34.11 15.23 -3.68
CA SER A 262 34.71 13.90 -3.89
C SER A 262 35.29 13.72 -5.29
N GLN A 263 34.56 14.13 -6.34
CA GLN A 263 35.05 13.99 -7.71
C GLN A 263 36.21 14.94 -8.01
N HIS A 264 36.16 16.18 -7.51
CA HIS A 264 37.27 17.12 -7.66
C HIS A 264 38.55 16.57 -7.02
N GLN A 265 38.48 16.06 -5.79
CA GLN A 265 39.63 15.44 -5.12
C GLN A 265 40.20 14.24 -5.87
N ARG A 266 39.35 13.42 -6.50
CA ARG A 266 39.76 12.19 -7.18
C ARG A 266 40.22 12.39 -8.62
N ARG A 267 39.66 13.37 -9.33
CA ARG A 267 39.78 13.47 -10.79
C ARG A 267 40.23 14.85 -11.29
N GLY A 268 40.23 15.85 -10.43
CA GLY A 268 40.66 17.21 -10.74
C GLY A 268 39.67 18.04 -11.56
N GLU A 269 40.04 19.29 -11.79
CA GLU A 269 39.25 20.34 -12.43
C GLU A 269 38.87 20.04 -13.89
N ASP A 270 39.82 19.57 -14.70
CA ASP A 270 39.58 19.22 -16.11
C ASP A 270 38.48 18.19 -16.29
N TRP A 271 38.40 17.22 -15.37
CA TRP A 271 37.36 16.21 -15.40
C TRP A 271 35.99 16.81 -15.04
N MET A 272 35.94 17.70 -14.04
CA MET A 272 34.72 18.38 -13.60
C MET A 272 34.10 19.20 -14.74
N LEU A 273 34.93 19.97 -15.45
CA LEU A 273 34.52 20.77 -16.61
C LEU A 273 33.91 19.90 -17.72
N LYS A 274 34.64 18.85 -18.13
CA LYS A 274 34.26 18.01 -19.26
C LYS A 274 33.21 16.96 -18.88
N LYS A 275 33.64 15.91 -18.17
CA LYS A 275 32.80 14.73 -17.87
C LYS A 275 31.87 14.96 -16.68
N GLY A 276 32.24 15.84 -15.75
CA GLY A 276 31.43 16.21 -14.59
C GLY A 276 30.25 17.15 -14.91
N GLY A 277 30.10 17.58 -16.17
CA GLY A 277 28.92 18.31 -16.64
C GLY A 277 28.92 19.81 -16.38
N PHE A 278 29.98 20.38 -15.79
CA PHE A 278 30.05 21.80 -15.47
C PHE A 278 29.97 22.67 -16.73
N GLN A 279 30.68 22.32 -17.80
CA GLN A 279 30.64 23.06 -19.05
C GLN A 279 29.27 22.99 -19.75
N ARG A 280 28.51 21.91 -19.50
CA ARG A 280 27.22 21.66 -20.16
C ARG A 280 26.06 22.34 -19.44
N LEU A 281 26.10 22.43 -18.11
CA LEU A 281 24.94 22.80 -17.29
C LEU A 281 25.09 24.12 -16.55
N LEU A 282 26.31 24.65 -16.43
CA LEU A 282 26.61 25.86 -15.68
C LEU A 282 27.14 26.94 -16.61
N ASN A 283 26.90 28.20 -16.27
CA ASN A 283 27.54 29.33 -16.96
C ASN A 283 28.98 29.56 -16.46
N GLU A 284 29.77 30.33 -17.20
CA GLU A 284 31.20 30.56 -16.89
C GLU A 284 31.43 31.11 -15.47
N LYS A 285 30.54 32.00 -14.98
CA LYS A 285 30.64 32.54 -13.63
C LYS A 285 30.44 31.47 -12.56
N GLN A 286 29.44 30.60 -12.74
CA GLN A 286 29.16 29.48 -11.85
C GLN A 286 30.31 28.46 -11.86
N GLN A 287 30.81 28.11 -13.04
CA GLN A 287 31.95 27.20 -13.20
C GLN A 287 33.18 27.73 -12.45
N THR A 288 33.57 28.97 -12.75
CA THR A 288 34.75 29.60 -12.14
C THR A 288 34.63 29.70 -10.62
N GLY A 289 33.47 30.14 -10.11
CA GLY A 289 33.23 30.28 -8.68
C GLY A 289 33.28 28.96 -7.90
N LEU A 290 32.66 27.90 -8.47
CA LEU A 290 32.68 26.57 -7.85
C LEU A 290 34.07 25.95 -7.90
N LEU A 291 34.78 26.03 -9.04
CA LEU A 291 36.12 25.45 -9.20
C LEU A 291 37.16 26.14 -8.32
N GLN A 292 37.14 27.48 -8.22
CA GLN A 292 38.01 28.20 -7.29
C GLN A 292 37.76 27.79 -5.83
N SER A 293 36.50 27.63 -5.44
CA SER A 293 36.13 27.21 -4.09
C SER A 293 36.54 25.76 -3.80
N LEU A 294 36.42 24.87 -4.80
CA LEU A 294 36.86 23.48 -4.71
C LEU A 294 38.38 23.38 -4.62
N GLY A 295 39.12 24.14 -5.44
CA GLY A 295 40.58 24.19 -5.43
C GLY A 295 41.15 24.70 -4.09
N LYS A 296 40.45 25.64 -3.44
CA LYS A 296 40.80 26.16 -2.11
C LYS A 296 40.29 25.30 -0.95
N GLY A 297 39.44 24.29 -1.20
CA GLY A 297 38.80 23.49 -0.16
C GLY A 297 37.77 24.25 0.69
N THR A 298 37.27 25.40 0.22
CA THR A 298 36.34 26.27 0.95
C THR A 298 34.90 26.17 0.46
N LEU A 299 34.60 25.23 -0.44
CA LEU A 299 33.24 25.00 -0.91
C LEU A 299 32.37 24.50 0.27
N SER A 300 31.25 25.18 0.53
CA SER A 300 30.23 24.77 1.52
C SER A 300 28.90 24.45 0.82
N ILE A 301 27.94 23.89 1.58
CA ILE A 301 26.60 23.58 1.07
C ILE A 301 25.86 24.87 0.68
N GLU A 302 26.00 25.94 1.46
CA GLU A 302 25.42 27.25 1.17
C GLU A 302 26.04 27.86 -0.09
N ASN A 303 27.34 27.65 -0.31
CA ASN A 303 28.00 28.10 -1.54
C ASN A 303 27.43 27.38 -2.76
N VAL A 304 27.19 26.06 -2.67
CA VAL A 304 26.55 25.30 -3.75
C VAL A 304 25.13 25.83 -4.01
N ALA A 305 24.32 26.01 -2.97
CA ALA A 305 22.97 26.54 -3.10
C ALA A 305 22.95 27.92 -3.78
N LYS A 306 23.87 28.82 -3.41
CA LYS A 306 23.99 30.15 -4.02
C LYS A 306 24.39 30.09 -5.50
N HIS A 307 25.39 29.29 -5.85
CA HIS A 307 25.85 29.20 -7.25
C HIS A 307 24.80 28.54 -8.15
N LEU A 308 24.03 27.59 -7.62
CA LEU A 308 23.02 26.85 -8.37
C LEU A 308 21.60 27.44 -8.26
N ALA A 309 21.42 28.57 -7.58
CA ALA A 309 20.10 29.17 -7.37
C ALA A 309 19.35 29.48 -8.69
N SER A 310 20.07 29.81 -9.76
CA SER A 310 19.50 30.06 -11.09
C SER A 310 19.49 28.83 -12.01
N VAL A 311 19.89 27.65 -11.52
CA VAL A 311 19.89 26.40 -12.27
C VAL A 311 18.62 25.65 -11.93
N GLU A 312 17.85 25.27 -12.94
CA GLU A 312 16.64 24.48 -12.77
C GLU A 312 16.92 23.17 -12.04
N ALA A 313 15.99 22.74 -11.19
CA ALA A 313 16.16 21.56 -10.36
C ALA A 313 16.48 20.28 -11.15
N ARG A 314 15.91 20.15 -12.34
CA ARG A 314 16.14 19.02 -13.25
C ARG A 314 17.60 18.98 -13.72
N ASP A 315 18.19 20.15 -13.99
CA ASP A 315 19.59 20.26 -14.40
C ASP A 315 20.53 20.06 -13.22
N GLN A 316 20.16 20.50 -12.02
CA GLN A 316 20.89 20.17 -10.80
C GLN A 316 20.92 18.66 -10.53
N MET A 317 19.81 17.95 -10.75
CA MET A 317 19.77 16.48 -10.65
C MET A 317 20.62 15.80 -11.72
N LEU A 318 20.56 16.30 -12.95
CA LEU A 318 21.39 15.79 -14.04
C LEU A 318 22.87 15.99 -13.73
N LEU A 319 23.24 17.15 -13.18
CA LEU A 319 24.59 17.43 -12.71
C LEU A 319 25.01 16.44 -11.63
N LEU A 320 24.14 16.18 -10.63
CA LEU A 320 24.40 15.18 -9.60
C LEU A 320 24.67 13.78 -10.21
N ASN A 321 23.87 13.38 -11.20
CA ASN A 321 24.04 12.10 -11.90
C ASN A 321 25.36 12.03 -12.68
N LEU A 322 25.76 13.12 -13.37
CA LEU A 322 27.04 13.20 -14.09
C LEU A 322 28.24 13.14 -13.13
N LEU A 323 28.09 13.68 -11.92
CA LEU A 323 29.07 13.56 -10.85
C LEU A 323 29.05 12.18 -10.15
N GLY A 324 28.17 11.27 -10.58
CA GLY A 324 28.01 9.92 -10.01
C GLY A 324 27.34 9.89 -8.64
N GLY A 325 26.70 10.99 -8.23
CA GLY A 325 25.90 11.07 -7.01
C GLY A 325 24.47 10.56 -7.23
N ARG A 326 23.75 10.31 -6.14
CA ARG A 326 22.31 9.98 -6.12
C ARG A 326 21.65 10.66 -4.93
N LEU A 327 20.38 11.03 -5.09
CA LEU A 327 19.59 11.50 -3.96
C LEU A 327 19.22 10.33 -3.05
N PRO A 328 19.32 10.50 -1.71
CA PRO A 328 18.74 9.53 -0.80
C PRO A 328 17.22 9.53 -0.94
N MET A 329 16.61 8.36 -0.76
CA MET A 329 15.15 8.23 -0.75
C MET A 329 14.63 8.43 0.67
N GLY A 330 13.44 9.01 0.78
CA GLY A 330 12.71 9.17 2.03
C GLY A 330 11.24 8.80 1.89
N TYR A 331 10.56 8.69 3.02
CA TYR A 331 9.15 8.33 3.11
C TYR A 331 8.34 9.49 3.68
N ARG A 332 7.17 9.78 3.12
CA ARG A 332 6.23 10.81 3.61
C ARG A 332 4.80 10.41 3.35
N MET A 333 3.83 11.09 3.96
CA MET A 333 2.43 10.90 3.57
C MET A 333 2.21 11.35 2.12
N SER A 334 1.37 10.61 1.42
CA SER A 334 1.18 10.63 -0.04
C SER A 334 0.33 11.79 -0.60
N GLY A 335 0.41 12.95 0.06
CA GLY A 335 -0.31 14.16 -0.28
C GLY A 335 -0.01 15.30 0.71
N ALA A 336 -0.47 16.50 0.37
CA ALA A 336 -0.28 17.70 1.19
C ALA A 336 -1.26 17.79 2.37
N SER A 337 -2.38 17.08 2.32
CA SER A 337 -3.42 17.06 3.36
C SER A 337 -3.95 15.64 3.61
N ALA A 338 -4.64 15.44 4.73
CA ALA A 338 -5.35 14.19 5.00
C ALA A 338 -6.36 13.85 3.89
N SER A 339 -7.08 14.85 3.37
CA SER A 339 -8.01 14.69 2.24
C SER A 339 -7.34 14.29 0.93
N ALA A 340 -6.12 14.78 0.67
CA ALA A 340 -5.35 14.36 -0.50
C ALA A 340 -4.88 12.90 -0.39
N VAL A 341 -4.43 12.48 0.80
CA VAL A 341 -4.10 11.08 1.09
C VAL A 341 -5.33 10.19 0.93
N GLN A 342 -6.47 10.61 1.48
CA GLN A 342 -7.74 9.89 1.34
C GLN A 342 -8.11 9.69 -0.14
N ARG A 343 -8.03 10.76 -0.96
CA ARG A 343 -8.32 10.68 -2.40
C ARG A 343 -7.42 9.68 -3.10
N ARG A 344 -6.10 9.70 -2.81
CA ARG A 344 -5.16 8.74 -3.39
C ARG A 344 -5.51 7.29 -2.99
N VAL A 345 -5.85 7.05 -1.73
CA VAL A 345 -6.26 5.73 -1.27
C VAL A 345 -7.57 5.29 -1.94
N GLN A 346 -8.55 6.19 -2.06
CA GLN A 346 -9.80 5.95 -2.76
C GLN A 346 -9.57 5.62 -4.25
N ASP A 347 -8.73 6.37 -4.96
CA ASP A 347 -8.43 6.12 -6.38
C ASP A 347 -7.83 4.73 -6.61
N ARG A 348 -6.96 4.28 -5.69
CA ARG A 348 -6.37 2.93 -5.72
C ARG A 348 -7.40 1.86 -5.37
N LEU A 349 -8.23 2.11 -4.36
CA LEU A 349 -9.33 1.22 -3.99
C LEU A 349 -10.31 1.05 -5.16
N ASP A 350 -10.73 2.14 -5.79
CA ASP A 350 -11.66 2.14 -6.93
C ASP A 350 -11.11 1.38 -8.14
N ARG A 351 -9.79 1.36 -8.32
CA ARG A 351 -9.14 0.54 -9.35
C ARG A 351 -9.33 -0.95 -9.07
N VAL A 352 -9.15 -1.40 -7.83
CA VAL A 352 -9.36 -2.80 -7.44
C VAL A 352 -10.84 -3.15 -7.51
N LEU A 353 -11.71 -2.31 -6.96
CA LEU A 353 -13.16 -2.53 -6.96
C LEU A 353 -13.73 -2.60 -8.39
N ARG A 354 -13.28 -1.76 -9.32
CA ARG A 354 -13.67 -1.87 -10.74
C ARG A 354 -13.25 -3.20 -11.37
N ARG A 355 -12.07 -3.71 -11.04
CA ARG A 355 -11.65 -5.05 -11.49
C ARG A 355 -12.52 -6.15 -10.89
N MET A 356 -12.88 -6.03 -9.62
CA MET A 356 -13.81 -6.96 -8.97
C MET A 356 -15.19 -6.96 -9.63
N VAL A 357 -15.73 -5.78 -9.95
CA VAL A 357 -17.01 -5.67 -10.69
C VAL A 357 -16.91 -6.37 -12.05
N ARG A 358 -15.80 -6.18 -12.78
CA ARG A 358 -15.58 -6.87 -14.06
C ARG A 358 -15.52 -8.39 -13.89
N VAL A 359 -14.75 -8.88 -12.91
CA VAL A 359 -14.62 -10.33 -12.65
C VAL A 359 -15.93 -10.93 -12.17
N ALA A 360 -16.72 -10.20 -11.38
CA ALA A 360 -18.03 -10.64 -10.93
C ALA A 360 -18.99 -10.87 -12.10
N GLY A 361 -19.06 -9.91 -13.04
CA GLY A 361 -19.87 -10.07 -14.25
C GLY A 361 -19.44 -11.24 -15.11
N LEU A 362 -18.13 -11.42 -15.31
CA LEU A 362 -17.58 -12.55 -16.07
C LEU A 362 -17.88 -13.90 -15.41
N LEU A 363 -17.85 -13.98 -14.07
CA LEU A 363 -18.20 -15.19 -13.32
C LEU A 363 -19.69 -15.52 -13.42
N ASP A 364 -20.57 -14.52 -13.21
CA ASP A 364 -22.01 -14.73 -13.32
C ASP A 364 -22.38 -15.19 -14.76
N GLU A 365 -21.79 -14.58 -15.80
CA GLU A 365 -21.98 -14.98 -17.20
C GLU A 365 -21.50 -16.42 -17.47
N ALA A 366 -20.29 -16.76 -17.02
CA ALA A 366 -19.69 -18.06 -17.27
C ALA A 366 -20.43 -19.20 -16.56
N LEU A 367 -20.88 -18.97 -15.32
CA LEU A 367 -21.66 -19.95 -14.55
C LEU A 367 -23.07 -20.14 -15.12
N ALA A 368 -23.71 -19.07 -15.59
CA ALA A 368 -25.00 -19.17 -16.27
C ALA A 368 -24.92 -19.99 -17.57
N ALA A 369 -23.83 -19.83 -18.34
CA ALA A 369 -23.60 -20.62 -19.56
C ALA A 369 -23.40 -22.12 -19.25
N GLN A 370 -22.67 -22.44 -18.18
CA GLN A 370 -22.46 -23.83 -17.75
C GLN A 370 -23.74 -24.52 -17.24
N ALA A 371 -24.71 -23.75 -16.75
CA ALA A 371 -26.00 -24.29 -16.30
C ALA A 371 -27.00 -24.53 -17.45
N SER A 372 -26.74 -23.97 -18.64
CA SER A 372 -27.56 -24.14 -19.84
C SER A 372 -27.09 -25.27 -20.77
N ASP A 373 -25.88 -25.76 -20.56
CA ASP A 373 -25.30 -26.95 -21.23
C ASP A 373 -25.55 -28.21 -20.39
#